data_AF-J9ZCV2-F1
#
_entry.id   AF-J9ZCV2-F1
#
_cell.length_a   1.000
_cell.length_b   1.000
_cell.length_c   1.000
_cell.angle_alpha   90.00
_cell.angle_beta   90.00
_cell.angle_gamma   90.00
#
_symmetry.space_group_name_H-M   'P 1'
#
loop_
_entity.id
_entity.type
_entity.pdbx_description
1 polymer ?
#
loop_
_entity_poly.entity_id
_entity_poly.type
_entity_poly.pdbx_seq_one_letter_code
_entity_poly.pdbx_strand_id
1 'polypeptide(L)' 'MGDLHLTLNPDLLPNLLTEGGDGLKKLVESVLNLVLEAQMTEHPGADRHERTKERAGYRNGVRERTLTTRAGP' A
#
# COMPACT_ATOMS: atom_id res chain seq x y z
N MET A 1 1.85 -13.41 -12.17
CA MET A 1 1.98 -12.99 -10.77
C MET A 1 2.96 -11.83 -10.77
N GLY A 2 2.52 -10.64 -10.37
CA GLY A 2 3.25 -9.38 -10.62
C GLY A 2 4.48 -9.24 -9.72
N ASP A 3 5.55 -8.70 -10.28
CA ASP A 3 6.71 -8.23 -9.53
C ASP A 3 6.30 -7.03 -8.65
N LEU A 4 6.62 -7.11 -7.36
CA LEU A 4 6.40 -6.02 -6.41
C LEU A 4 7.75 -5.38 -6.10
N HIS A 5 8.09 -4.30 -6.81
CA HIS A 5 9.24 -3.46 -6.48
C HIS A 5 8.93 -2.60 -5.25
N LEU A 6 9.52 -2.97 -4.12
CA LEU A 6 9.39 -2.25 -2.85
C LEU A 6 10.61 -1.36 -2.64
N THR A 7 10.42 -0.04 -2.76
CA THR A 7 11.38 0.95 -2.26
C THR A 7 11.15 1.17 -0.77
N LEU A 8 12.02 0.60 0.06
CA LEU A 8 12.01 0.78 1.51
C LEU A 8 12.91 1.95 1.90
N ASN A 9 12.47 2.74 2.88
CA ASN A 9 13.35 3.71 3.50
C ASN A 9 14.44 2.95 4.31
N PRO A 10 15.74 3.17 4.05
CA PRO A 10 16.82 2.49 4.76
C PRO A 10 16.76 2.66 6.29
N ASP A 11 16.15 3.74 6.80
CA ASP A 11 15.96 3.98 8.23
C ASP A 11 15.04 2.95 8.92
N LEU A 12 14.23 2.22 8.14
CA LEU A 12 13.35 1.17 8.64
C LEU A 12 14.03 -0.20 8.72
N LEU A 13 15.18 -0.39 8.05
CA LEU A 13 15.91 -1.66 8.03
C LEU A 13 16.38 -2.11 9.43
N PRO A 14 16.95 -1.24 10.29
CA PRO A 14 17.39 -1.65 11.62
C PRO A 14 16.22 -2.11 12.49
N ASN A 15 15.08 -1.43 12.39
CA ASN A 15 13.85 -1.71 13.14
C ASN A 15 13.12 -2.95 12.63
N LEU A 16 13.32 -3.31 11.36
CA LEU A 16 12.79 -4.54 10.77
C LEU A 16 13.57 -5.78 11.24
N LEU A 17 14.88 -5.61 11.48
CA LEU A 17 15.80 -6.66 11.90
C LEU A 17 15.89 -6.82 13.43
N THR A 18 15.27 -5.93 14.21
CA THR A 18 15.20 -6.01 15.67
C THR A 18 13.90 -6.69 16.13
N GLU A 19 13.97 -7.44 17.23
CA GLU A 19 12.91 -8.33 17.73
C GLU A 19 11.63 -7.63 18.26
N GLY A 20 11.43 -6.33 17.97
CA GLY A 20 10.35 -5.51 18.53
C GLY A 20 9.03 -5.49 17.74
N GLY A 21 8.93 -6.15 16.58
CA GLY A 21 7.70 -6.26 15.77
C GLY A 21 7.20 -4.97 15.10
N ASP A 22 7.59 -3.79 15.57
CA ASP A 22 7.14 -2.51 15.03
C ASP A 22 7.66 -2.22 13.61
N GLY A 23 8.86 -2.70 13.27
CA GLY A 23 9.35 -2.64 11.89
C GLY A 23 8.51 -3.46 10.92
N LEU A 24 8.04 -4.64 11.37
CA LEU A 24 7.18 -5.51 10.56
C LEU A 24 5.79 -4.90 10.36
N LYS A 25 5.21 -4.26 11.38
CA LYS A 25 3.93 -3.54 11.23
C LYS A 25 4.00 -2.47 10.13
N LYS A 26 5.02 -1.61 10.18
CA LYS A 26 5.22 -0.54 9.17
C LYS A 26 5.46 -1.10 7.77
N LEU A 27 6.18 -2.22 7.65
CA LEU A 27 6.38 -2.90 6.38
C LEU A 27 5.05 -3.42 5.81
N VAL A 28 4.28 -4.13 6.63
CA VAL A 28 2.98 -4.69 6.22
C VAL A 28 2.01 -3.57 5.82
N GLU A 29 1.96 -2.48 6.59
CA GLU A 29 1.19 -1.29 6.26
C GLU A 29 1.58 -0.71 4.89
N SER A 30 2.88 -0.54 4.64
CA SER A 30 3.40 0.02 3.38
C SER A 30 3.07 -0.89 2.19
N VAL A 31 3.26 -2.20 2.33
CA VAL A 31 2.94 -3.19 1.29
C VAL A 31 1.44 -3.19 0.99
N LEU A 32 0.60 -3.17 2.03
CA LEU A 32 -0.85 -3.17 1.87
C LEU A 32 -1.32 -1.91 1.14
N ASN A 33 -0.79 -0.74 1.50
CA ASN A 33 -1.12 0.52 0.85
C ASN A 33 -0.72 0.53 -0.63
N LEU A 34 0.43 -0.05 -0.99
CA LEU A 34 0.86 -0.19 -2.39
C LEU A 34 -0.08 -1.08 -3.20
N VAL A 35 -0.47 -2.22 -2.64
CA VAL A 35 -1.41 -3.15 -3.31
C VAL A 35 -2.78 -2.48 -3.49
N LEU A 36 -3.27 -1.77 -2.47
CA LEU A 36 -4.55 -1.06 -2.56
C LEU A 36 -4.51 0.07 -3.60
N GLU A 37 -3.41 0.80 -3.71
CA GLU A 37 -3.24 1.83 -4.75
C GLU A 37 -3.24 1.21 -6.15
N ALA A 38 -2.54 0.08 -6.35
CA ALA A 38 -2.55 -0.62 -7.64
C ALA A 38 -3.97 -1.10 -8.02
N GLN A 39 -4.68 -1.72 -7.07
CA GLN A 39 -6.07 -2.14 -7.26
C GLN A 39 -6.99 -0.95 -7.55
N MET A 40 -6.75 0.20 -6.91
CA MET A 40 -7.54 1.42 -7.14
C MET A 40 -7.22 2.10 -8.47
N THR A 41 -6.09 1.81 -9.11
CA THR A 41 -5.82 2.21 -10.50
C THR A 41 -6.57 1.30 -11.48
N GLU A 42 -6.56 0.00 -11.24
CA GLU A 42 -7.23 -0.99 -12.08
C GLU A 42 -8.75 -0.88 -12.03
N HIS A 43 -9.33 -0.61 -10.85
CA HIS A 43 -10.78 -0.57 -10.64
C HIS A 43 -11.53 0.45 -11.54
N PRO A 44 -11.13 1.74 -11.60
CA PRO A 44 -11.69 2.70 -12.54
C PRO A 44 -11.06 2.59 -13.95
N GLY A 45 -10.03 1.75 -14.14
CA GLY A 45 -9.30 1.62 -15.40
C GLY A 45 -8.50 2.87 -15.79
N ALA A 46 -8.06 3.67 -14.81
CA ALA A 46 -7.39 4.95 -15.05
C ALA A 46 -6.49 5.33 -13.88
N ASP A 47 -5.29 5.83 -14.17
CA ASP A 47 -4.38 6.38 -13.17
C ASP A 47 -4.81 7.79 -12.70
N ARG A 48 -4.11 8.31 -11.69
CA ARG A 48 -4.33 9.65 -11.14
C ARG A 48 -4.22 10.70 -12.23
N HIS A 49 -5.29 11.48 -12.35
CA HIS A 49 -5.43 12.58 -13.32
C HIS A 49 -5.35 12.14 -14.79
N GLU A 50 -5.30 10.84 -15.08
CA GLU A 50 -5.31 10.33 -16.44
C GLU A 50 -6.68 10.58 -17.09
N ARG A 51 -6.69 10.85 -18.39
CA ARG A 51 -7.91 10.99 -19.19
C ARG A 51 -8.02 9.79 -20.12
N THR A 52 -8.97 8.90 -19.84
CA THR A 52 -9.33 7.78 -20.71
C THR A 52 -10.84 7.75 -20.93
N LYS A 53 -11.24 7.24 -22.10
CA LYS A 53 -12.65 7.00 -22.46
C LYS A 53 -13.23 5.77 -21.77
N GLU A 54 -12.38 4.83 -21.32
CA GLU A 54 -12.82 3.61 -20.61
C GLU A 54 -13.03 3.82 -19.11
N ARG A 55 -12.82 5.05 -18.58
CA ARG A 55 -12.92 5.31 -17.14
C ARG A 55 -14.31 4.96 -16.60
N ALA A 56 -14.35 4.06 -15.63
CA ALA A 56 -15.60 3.60 -15.02
C ALA A 56 -15.99 4.32 -13.71
N GLY A 57 -15.11 5.16 -13.15
CA GLY A 57 -15.38 5.86 -11.89
C GLY A 57 -14.30 6.85 -11.47
N TYR A 58 -14.48 7.48 -10.30
CA TYR A 58 -13.57 8.47 -9.74
C TYR A 58 -13.09 8.07 -8.34
N ARG A 59 -11.84 8.43 -8.02
CA ARG A 59 -11.29 8.28 -6.67
C ARG A 59 -11.93 9.30 -5.73
N ASN A 60 -12.33 8.85 -4.54
CA ASN A 60 -12.95 9.68 -3.51
C ASN A 60 -12.08 9.77 -2.25
N GLY A 61 -10.85 10.26 -2.41
CA GLY A 61 -9.89 10.41 -1.32
C GLY A 61 -9.46 9.08 -0.69
N VAL A 62 -9.00 9.16 0.55
CA VAL A 62 -8.56 8.02 1.38
C VAL A 62 -9.23 8.08 2.76
N ARG A 63 -9.31 6.94 3.44
CA ARG A 63 -9.82 6.85 4.81
C ARG A 63 -8.91 5.96 5.65
N GLU A 64 -8.46 6.48 6.78
CA GLU A 64 -7.67 5.72 7.75
C GLU A 64 -8.50 4.61 8.39
N ARG A 65 -7.89 3.42 8.54
CA ARG A 65 -8.49 2.26 9.20
C ARG A 65 -7.41 1.50 9.97
N THR A 66 -7.68 1.19 11.23
CA THR A 66 -6.87 0.26 12.01
C THR A 66 -7.24 -1.18 11.65
N LEU A 67 -6.25 -2.04 11.40
CA LEU A 67 -6.46 -3.44 11.01
C LEU A 67 -5.75 -4.35 12.00
N THR A 68 -6.49 -5.29 12.60
CA THR A 68 -5.88 -6.30 13.44
C THR A 68 -5.26 -7.40 12.59
N THR A 69 -3.92 -7.48 12.57
CA THR A 69 -3.15 -8.47 11.81
C THR A 69 -2.29 -9.34 12.74
N ARG A 70 -1.61 -10.35 12.18
CA ARG A 70 -0.63 -11.15 12.95
C ARG A 70 0.59 -10.33 13.41
N ALA A 71 0.92 -9.23 12.74
CA ALA A 71 1.98 -8.32 13.16
C ALA A 71 1.53 -7.39 14.30
N GLY A 72 0.23 -7.40 14.63
CA GLY A 72 -0.39 -6.52 15.61
C GLY A 72 -1.52 -5.67 15.01
N PRO A 73 -2.13 -4.82 15.84
CA PRO A 73 -3.11 -3.81 15.42
C PRO A 73 -2.48 -2.66 14.63
#